data_AF-A0A2E9ILE9-F1
#
_entry.id   AF-A0A2E9ILE9-F1
#
_cell.length_a   1.000
_cell.length_b   1.000
_cell.length_c   1.000
_cell.angle_alpha   90.00
_cell.angle_beta   90.00
_cell.angle_gamma   90.00
#
_symmetry.space_group_name_H-M   'P 1'
#
loop_
_entity.id
_entity.type
_entity.pdbx_description
1 polymer ?
#
loop_
_entity_poly.entity_id
_entity_poly.type
_entity_poly.pdbx_seq_one_letter_code
_entity_poly.pdbx_strand_id
1 'polypeptide(L)'
;MATKPDSVYRGMDRKAAAIVEFTLRQYRTKNSTWVVLGVGFTALALIFMIYIAAMTDVVEAVDNDGDSYDYDNDGYPTGQEVRLGTDPFDGSSHPGLFDPPVVPDPASMYVNEDGFDWDLSASGPTATMGFDDDGDCLDENRTASQKDQNDNGIPCDILLVYYQSVLTSGGDWEVLADNGVDEDPDENEYAQEAIHVAFVLSIGKLGFVLLLGIFLP
;
A
#
# COMPACT_ATOMS: atom_id res chain seq x y z
N MET A 1 -59.17 -25.90 -58.15
CA MET A 1 -57.79 -26.29 -57.78
C MET A 1 -57.85 -27.09 -56.50
N ALA A 2 -57.58 -28.40 -56.56
CA ALA A 2 -57.60 -29.25 -55.37
C ALA A 2 -56.42 -28.86 -54.46
N THR A 3 -56.72 -28.47 -53.23
CA THR A 3 -55.71 -28.27 -52.18
C THR A 3 -55.09 -29.63 -51.87
N LYS A 4 -53.79 -29.77 -52.17
CA LYS A 4 -53.02 -30.99 -51.93
C LYS A 4 -53.14 -31.34 -50.44
N PRO A 5 -53.55 -32.57 -50.05
CA PRO A 5 -53.75 -32.91 -48.65
C PRO A 5 -52.44 -32.71 -47.88
N ASP A 6 -52.51 -32.02 -46.74
CA ASP A 6 -51.37 -31.87 -45.84
C ASP A 6 -51.06 -33.24 -45.24
N SER A 7 -50.07 -33.92 -45.82
CA SER A 7 -49.56 -35.15 -45.24
C SER A 7 -48.80 -34.81 -43.96
N VAL A 8 -48.94 -35.68 -42.95
CA VAL A 8 -48.23 -35.59 -41.67
C VAL A 8 -46.73 -35.35 -41.88
N TYR A 9 -46.16 -35.93 -42.93
CA TYR A 9 -44.77 -35.78 -43.37
C TYR A 9 -44.39 -34.34 -43.77
N ARG A 10 -45.23 -33.61 -44.52
CA ARG A 10 -44.95 -32.19 -44.85
C ARG A 10 -44.97 -31.27 -43.63
N GLY A 11 -45.85 -31.55 -42.67
CA GLY A 11 -45.88 -30.82 -41.40
C GLY A 11 -44.64 -31.10 -40.54
N MET A 12 -44.16 -32.35 -40.56
CA MET A 12 -42.95 -32.76 -39.86
C MET A 12 -41.68 -32.15 -40.47
N ASP A 13 -41.57 -32.11 -41.81
CA ASP A 13 -40.42 -31.50 -42.51
C ASP A 13 -40.35 -29.98 -42.28
N ARG A 14 -41.49 -29.28 -42.26
CA ARG A 14 -41.54 -27.85 -41.91
C ARG A 14 -41.08 -27.59 -40.47
N LYS A 15 -41.47 -28.47 -39.53
CA LYS A 15 -41.03 -28.37 -38.14
C LYS A 15 -39.55 -28.69 -37.98
N ALA A 16 -39.06 -29.72 -38.66
CA ALA A 16 -37.64 -30.08 -38.66
C ALA A 16 -36.79 -28.96 -39.27
N ALA A 17 -37.21 -28.38 -40.39
CA ALA A 17 -36.53 -27.24 -41.00
C ALA A 17 -36.54 -25.99 -40.08
N ALA A 18 -37.65 -25.71 -39.41
CA ALA A 18 -37.73 -24.61 -38.44
C ALA A 18 -36.83 -24.83 -37.22
N ILE A 19 -36.70 -26.07 -36.74
CA ILE A 19 -35.78 -26.43 -35.65
C ILE A 19 -34.32 -26.32 -36.12
N VAL A 20 -34.01 -26.76 -37.33
CA VAL A 20 -32.66 -26.63 -37.93
C VAL A 20 -32.31 -25.15 -38.16
N GLU A 21 -33.25 -24.33 -38.63
CA GLU A 21 -33.04 -22.90 -38.80
C GLU A 21 -32.89 -22.17 -37.46
N PHE A 22 -33.69 -22.54 -36.45
CA PHE A 22 -33.59 -22.01 -35.09
C PHE A 22 -32.24 -22.37 -34.46
N THR A 23 -31.80 -23.63 -34.57
CA THR A 23 -30.51 -24.08 -34.05
C THR A 23 -29.33 -23.45 -34.79
N LEU A 24 -29.39 -23.30 -36.12
CA LEU A 24 -28.37 -22.58 -36.90
C LEU A 24 -28.30 -21.09 -36.52
N ARG A 25 -29.45 -20.42 -36.29
CA ARG A 25 -29.47 -19.03 -35.81
C ARG A 25 -28.90 -18.92 -34.39
N GLN A 26 -29.19 -19.87 -33.50
CA GLN A 26 -28.59 -19.94 -32.16
C GLN A 26 -27.08 -20.24 -32.20
N TYR A 27 -26.61 -20.97 -33.20
CA TYR A 27 -25.17 -21.24 -33.42
C TYR A 27 -24.44 -20.02 -33.99
N ARG A 28 -25.13 -19.19 -34.77
CA ARG A 28 -24.57 -18.01 -35.47
C ARG A 28 -24.28 -16.82 -34.55
N THR A 29 -24.92 -16.74 -33.38
CA THR A 29 -24.72 -15.65 -32.40
C THR A 29 -23.95 -16.08 -31.16
N LYS A 30 -23.60 -17.36 -31.01
CA LYS A 30 -22.83 -17.84 -29.87
C LYS A 30 -21.35 -17.62 -30.12
N ASN A 31 -20.80 -16.56 -29.52
CA ASN A 31 -19.37 -16.48 -29.29
C ASN A 31 -18.93 -17.77 -28.59
N SER A 32 -17.92 -18.44 -29.17
CA SER A 32 -17.42 -19.70 -28.61
C SER A 32 -16.96 -19.47 -27.18
N THR A 33 -17.46 -20.27 -26.23
CA THR A 33 -17.04 -20.22 -24.82
C THR A 33 -15.52 -20.33 -24.68
N TRP A 34 -14.86 -21.04 -25.62
CA TRP A 34 -13.40 -21.14 -25.71
C TRP A 34 -12.70 -19.85 -26.13
N VAL A 35 -13.33 -19.04 -26.99
CA VAL A 35 -12.79 -17.73 -27.39
C VAL A 35 -12.88 -16.76 -26.22
N VAL A 36 -14.01 -16.75 -25.51
CA VAL A 36 -14.18 -15.92 -24.30
C VAL A 36 -13.18 -16.33 -23.22
N LEU A 37 -13.01 -17.64 -22.99
CA LEU A 37 -12.02 -18.17 -22.05
C LEU A 37 -10.60 -17.79 -22.47
N GLY A 38 -10.25 -17.95 -23.76
CA GLY A 38 -8.93 -17.62 -24.27
C GLY A 38 -8.58 -16.14 -24.12
N VAL A 39 -9.49 -15.23 -24.50
CA VAL A 39 -9.29 -13.78 -24.34
C VAL A 39 -9.19 -13.41 -22.86
N GLY A 40 -10.05 -13.95 -22.01
CA GLY A 40 -10.01 -13.74 -20.56
C GLY A 40 -8.68 -14.21 -19.94
N PHE A 41 -8.21 -15.40 -20.32
CA PHE A 41 -6.92 -15.92 -19.87
C PHE A 41 -5.76 -15.03 -20.30
N THR A 42 -5.74 -14.59 -21.57
CA THR A 42 -4.67 -13.69 -22.04
C THR A 42 -4.67 -12.34 -21.34
N ALA A 43 -5.85 -11.78 -21.05
CA ALA A 43 -5.96 -10.52 -20.31
C ALA A 43 -5.48 -10.66 -18.87
N LEU A 44 -5.89 -11.73 -18.18
CA LEU A 44 -5.42 -12.03 -16.82
C LEU A 44 -3.92 -12.27 -16.78
N ALA A 45 -3.36 -13.00 -17.74
CA ALA A 45 -1.92 -13.22 -17.83
C ALA A 45 -1.14 -11.91 -18.04
N LEU A 46 -1.66 -10.99 -18.85
CA LEU A 46 -1.04 -9.68 -19.08
C LEU A 46 -1.08 -8.82 -17.81
N ILE A 47 -2.21 -8.80 -17.10
CA ILE A 47 -2.33 -8.10 -15.81
C ILE A 47 -1.37 -8.70 -14.79
N PHE A 48 -1.23 -10.03 -14.75
CA PHE A 48 -0.30 -10.70 -13.85
C PHE A 48 1.16 -10.35 -14.15
N MET A 49 1.53 -10.21 -15.43
CA MET A 49 2.86 -9.75 -15.83
C MET A 49 3.13 -8.32 -15.35
N ILE A 50 2.15 -7.41 -15.48
CA ILE A 50 2.28 -6.04 -14.96
C ILE A 50 2.42 -6.04 -13.44
N TYR A 51 1.65 -6.88 -12.75
CA TYR A 51 1.75 -7.03 -11.30
C TYR A 51 3.15 -7.48 -10.87
N ILE A 52 3.68 -8.55 -11.50
CA ILE A 52 5.04 -9.00 -11.20
C ILE A 52 6.05 -7.89 -11.45
N ALA A 53 5.96 -7.20 -12.58
CA ALA A 53 6.89 -6.12 -12.90
C ALA A 53 6.85 -5.00 -11.85
N ALA A 54 5.65 -4.56 -11.47
CA ALA A 54 5.48 -3.54 -10.44
C ALA A 54 5.96 -3.99 -9.06
N MET A 55 5.85 -5.28 -8.74
CA MET A 55 6.35 -5.86 -7.48
C MET A 55 7.86 -6.05 -7.43
N THR A 56 8.54 -6.00 -8.58
CA THR A 56 10.00 -6.12 -8.65
C THR A 56 10.70 -4.77 -8.71
N ASP A 57 9.96 -3.69 -8.96
CA ASP A 57 10.49 -2.35 -8.92
C ASP A 57 10.71 -1.95 -7.46
N VAL A 58 11.92 -1.45 -7.16
CA VAL A 58 12.30 -0.96 -5.83
C VAL A 58 12.16 0.55 -5.84
N VAL A 59 11.43 1.08 -4.87
CA VAL A 59 11.41 2.52 -4.59
C VAL A 59 12.64 2.84 -3.74
N GLU A 60 13.40 3.86 -4.14
CA GLU A 60 14.52 4.31 -3.33
C GLU A 60 13.98 5.03 -2.11
N ALA A 61 14.52 4.67 -0.94
CA ALA A 61 14.23 5.32 0.32
C ALA A 61 14.68 6.78 0.29
N VAL A 62 13.91 7.64 0.96
CA VAL A 62 14.21 9.07 1.05
C VAL A 62 14.38 9.44 2.51
N ASP A 63 15.62 9.74 2.87
CA ASP A 63 15.94 10.41 4.13
C ASP A 63 15.36 11.85 4.11
N ASN A 64 14.34 12.10 4.94
CA ASN A 64 13.56 13.32 4.91
C ASN A 64 13.99 14.35 5.97
N ASP A 65 14.56 13.90 7.09
CA ASP A 65 15.00 14.75 8.21
C ASP A 65 16.52 14.96 8.26
N GLY A 66 17.28 14.16 7.51
CA GLY A 66 18.69 14.35 7.20
C GLY A 66 19.64 13.80 8.24
N ASP A 67 19.23 12.85 9.05
CA ASP A 67 20.00 12.31 10.17
C ASP A 67 20.98 11.18 9.74
N SER A 68 20.81 10.63 8.53
CA SER A 68 21.76 9.69 7.91
C SER A 68 23.10 10.34 7.54
N TYR A 69 23.12 11.67 7.45
CA TYR A 69 24.27 12.43 6.99
C TYR A 69 25.28 12.68 8.11
N ASP A 70 26.55 12.72 7.70
CA ASP A 70 27.68 13.15 8.53
C ASP A 70 28.02 14.61 8.15
N TYR A 71 27.54 15.56 8.95
CA TYR A 71 27.66 17.00 8.63
C TYR A 71 29.06 17.56 8.89
N ASP A 72 29.80 17.01 9.84
CA ASP A 72 31.13 17.51 10.24
C ASP A 72 32.30 16.65 9.72
N ASN A 73 32.00 15.53 9.08
CA ASN A 73 32.90 14.60 8.41
C ASN A 73 33.85 13.84 9.35
N ASP A 74 33.39 13.49 10.54
CA ASP A 74 34.16 12.68 11.50
C ASP A 74 33.93 11.16 11.38
N GLY A 75 32.96 10.76 10.55
CA GLY A 75 32.64 9.40 10.20
C GLY A 75 31.45 8.80 10.94
N TYR A 76 30.73 9.57 11.77
CA TYR A 76 29.52 9.13 12.46
C TYR A 76 28.26 9.77 11.84
N PRO A 77 27.17 9.01 11.59
CA PRO A 77 25.90 9.59 11.16
C PRO A 77 25.24 10.43 12.25
N THR A 78 24.53 11.49 11.86
CA THR A 78 23.85 12.41 12.79
C THR A 78 22.87 11.70 13.72
N GLY A 79 22.05 10.76 13.25
CA GLY A 79 21.11 10.01 14.09
C GLY A 79 21.83 9.24 15.20
N GLN A 80 22.98 8.63 14.90
CA GLN A 80 23.80 7.95 15.90
C GLN A 80 24.30 8.91 16.98
N GLU A 81 24.72 10.10 16.57
CA GLU A 81 25.24 11.12 17.47
C GLU A 81 24.15 11.74 18.34
N VAL A 82 22.99 12.03 17.76
CA VAL A 82 21.80 12.51 18.48
C VAL A 82 21.36 11.50 19.53
N ARG A 83 21.21 10.23 19.14
CA ARG A 83 20.85 9.13 20.05
C ARG A 83 21.82 8.96 21.21
N LEU A 84 23.11 9.18 20.96
CA LEU A 84 24.18 9.02 21.95
C LEU A 84 24.54 10.33 22.68
N GLY A 85 23.91 11.44 22.32
CA GLY A 85 24.11 12.76 22.93
C GLY A 85 25.45 13.42 22.60
N THR A 86 26.05 13.12 21.45
CA THR A 86 27.19 13.87 20.90
C THR A 86 26.71 15.01 19.99
N ASP A 87 27.61 15.85 19.47
CA ASP A 87 27.20 17.08 18.75
C ASP A 87 27.44 16.88 17.25
N PRO A 88 26.39 16.72 16.42
CA PRO A 88 26.53 16.38 15.00
C PRO A 88 27.23 17.42 14.11
N PHE A 89 27.56 18.58 14.68
CA PHE A 89 28.22 19.68 13.98
C PHE A 89 29.64 19.95 14.50
N ASP A 90 30.13 19.18 15.48
CA ASP A 90 31.48 19.27 16.03
C ASP A 90 32.18 17.92 15.95
N GLY A 91 33.02 17.73 14.93
CA GLY A 91 33.73 16.46 14.72
C GLY A 91 34.80 16.12 15.77
N SER A 92 34.85 16.88 16.88
CA SER A 92 35.57 16.53 18.10
C SER A 92 34.66 16.03 19.22
N SER A 93 33.36 15.89 18.97
CA SER A 93 32.30 15.47 19.87
C SER A 93 31.57 14.31 19.22
N HIS A 94 32.11 13.09 19.37
CA HIS A 94 31.60 11.91 18.67
C HIS A 94 31.69 10.61 19.50
N PRO A 95 30.88 9.59 19.19
CA PRO A 95 30.77 8.37 20.01
C PRO A 95 32.06 7.54 20.11
N GLY A 96 33.00 7.74 19.18
CA GLY A 96 34.32 7.13 19.21
C GLY A 96 35.21 7.57 20.37
N LEU A 97 34.85 8.65 21.07
CA LEU A 97 35.55 9.14 22.26
C LEU A 97 35.04 8.53 23.58
N PHE A 98 33.97 7.73 23.52
CA PHE A 98 33.43 7.05 24.71
C PHE A 98 34.37 5.96 25.24
N ASP A 99 34.14 5.54 26.49
CA ASP A 99 34.83 4.41 27.12
C ASP A 99 33.79 3.37 27.58
N PRO A 100 33.57 2.29 26.80
CA PRO A 100 34.29 1.91 25.58
C PRO A 100 33.89 2.74 24.34
N PRO A 101 34.77 2.84 23.33
CA PRO A 101 34.46 3.58 22.10
C PRO A 101 33.38 2.86 21.30
N VAL A 102 32.44 3.63 20.76
CA VAL A 102 31.35 3.13 19.90
C VAL A 102 31.78 3.25 18.43
N VAL A 103 31.46 2.23 17.64
CA VAL A 103 31.77 2.21 16.20
C VAL A 103 30.67 2.94 15.42
N PRO A 104 31.00 3.57 14.27
CA PRO A 104 29.99 4.17 13.41
C PRO A 104 28.97 3.15 12.92
N ASP A 105 27.70 3.53 12.99
CA ASP A 105 26.59 2.77 12.44
C ASP A 105 26.49 3.02 10.92
N PRO A 106 25.95 2.07 10.15
CA PRO A 106 25.74 2.29 8.73
C PRO A 106 24.60 3.29 8.53
N ALA A 107 24.81 4.29 7.65
CA ALA A 107 23.80 5.30 7.32
C ALA A 107 22.45 4.69 6.90
N SER A 108 22.41 3.47 6.38
CA SER A 108 21.15 2.80 6.01
C SER A 108 20.22 2.47 7.18
N MET A 109 20.68 2.57 8.44
CA MET A 109 19.76 2.47 9.58
C MET A 109 18.94 3.75 9.78
N TYR A 110 19.38 4.85 9.19
CA TYR A 110 18.86 6.20 9.39
C TYR A 110 18.16 6.75 8.13
N VAL A 111 17.53 5.87 7.36
CA VAL A 111 16.98 6.20 6.02
C VAL A 111 15.66 5.50 5.79
N ASN A 112 15.53 4.29 6.34
CA ASN A 112 14.27 3.58 6.52
C ASN A 112 14.27 3.15 8.00
N GLU A 113 13.81 4.03 8.87
CA GLU A 113 13.98 3.86 10.31
C GLU A 113 12.80 3.11 10.89
N ASP A 114 11.59 3.61 10.61
CA ASP A 114 10.38 3.13 11.24
C ASP A 114 9.38 2.51 10.23
N GLY A 115 8.48 1.70 10.77
CA GLY A 115 7.37 1.09 10.03
C GLY A 115 6.04 1.79 10.28
N PHE A 116 5.06 1.62 9.38
CA PHE A 116 3.72 2.18 9.55
C PHE A 116 2.89 1.44 10.63
N ASP A 117 3.22 1.64 11.91
CA ASP A 117 2.59 0.98 13.06
C ASP A 117 1.34 1.72 13.58
N TRP A 118 0.41 2.00 12.68
CA TRP A 118 -0.79 2.79 13.00
C TRP A 118 -1.96 1.91 13.42
N ASP A 119 -2.40 2.04 14.68
CA ASP A 119 -3.64 1.39 15.14
C ASP A 119 -4.88 2.19 14.72
N LEU A 120 -5.45 1.84 13.56
CA LEU A 120 -6.71 2.41 13.06
C LEU A 120 -7.94 2.07 13.93
N SER A 121 -7.79 1.25 14.99
CA SER A 121 -8.88 0.93 15.93
C SER A 121 -9.09 1.99 17.01
N ALA A 122 -8.19 2.97 17.11
CA ALA A 122 -8.28 4.08 18.05
C ALA A 122 -9.57 4.89 17.83
N SER A 123 -10.59 4.56 18.62
CA SER A 123 -11.94 5.09 18.49
C SER A 123 -12.12 6.26 19.46
N GLY A 124 -11.46 7.38 19.16
CA GLY A 124 -11.49 8.61 19.95
C GLY A 124 -11.14 9.85 19.13
N PRO A 125 -11.38 11.07 19.66
CA PRO A 125 -10.92 12.31 19.02
C PRO A 125 -9.41 12.52 19.16
N THR A 126 -8.73 11.69 19.94
CA THR A 126 -7.28 11.67 20.12
C THR A 126 -6.81 10.22 20.09
N ALA A 127 -5.64 9.98 19.50
CA ALA A 127 -4.96 8.69 19.49
C ALA A 127 -3.45 8.92 19.66
N THR A 128 -2.81 8.07 20.46
CA THR A 128 -1.35 8.03 20.64
C THR A 128 -0.86 6.75 19.93
N MET A 129 0.18 6.89 19.12
CA MET A 129 0.82 5.80 18.36
C MET A 129 2.26 6.18 18.00
N GLY A 130 2.91 5.38 17.16
CA GLY A 130 4.32 5.55 16.83
C GLY A 130 5.20 4.62 17.67
N PHE A 131 6.25 4.13 17.05
CA PHE A 131 7.31 3.37 17.69
C PHE A 131 8.63 3.96 17.20
N ASP A 132 9.60 4.07 18.10
CA ASP A 132 10.94 4.56 17.85
C ASP A 132 11.85 3.31 17.81
N ASP A 133 12.12 2.79 16.60
CA ASP A 133 12.88 1.55 16.40
C ASP A 133 14.40 1.76 16.59
N ASP A 134 14.89 2.95 16.31
CA ASP A 134 16.31 3.30 16.27
C ASP A 134 16.81 3.86 17.62
N GLY A 135 15.89 4.42 18.42
CA GLY A 135 16.04 4.87 19.79
C GLY A 135 16.48 6.32 19.97
N ASP A 136 16.48 7.15 18.93
CA ASP A 136 17.02 8.51 18.97
C ASP A 136 16.14 9.50 19.77
N CYS A 137 14.82 9.29 19.82
CA CYS A 137 13.96 10.04 20.75
C CYS A 137 14.24 9.65 22.20
N LEU A 138 14.64 8.39 22.40
CA LEU A 138 14.91 7.83 23.72
C LEU A 138 16.27 8.25 24.34
N ASP A 139 17.05 9.17 23.76
CA ASP A 139 18.33 9.67 24.29
C ASP A 139 18.30 9.87 25.82
N GLU A 140 19.19 9.19 26.54
CA GLU A 140 19.27 9.21 28.01
C GLU A 140 19.58 10.60 28.58
N ASN A 141 20.16 11.51 27.79
CA ASN A 141 20.48 12.87 28.22
C ASN A 141 19.27 13.82 28.20
N ARG A 142 18.19 13.47 27.49
CA ARG A 142 16.94 14.26 27.46
C ARG A 142 16.07 13.95 28.68
N THR A 143 15.55 14.97 29.34
CA THR A 143 14.55 14.79 30.41
C THR A 143 13.22 14.33 29.83
N ALA A 144 12.35 13.71 30.63
CA ALA A 144 11.03 13.26 30.16
C ALA A 144 10.21 14.39 29.47
N SER A 145 10.30 15.63 29.96
CA SER A 145 9.67 16.80 29.34
C SER A 145 10.33 17.29 28.04
N GLN A 146 11.56 16.88 27.77
CA GLN A 146 12.24 17.17 26.49
C GLN A 146 11.94 16.10 25.44
N LYS A 147 11.40 14.94 25.86
CA LYS A 147 10.97 13.82 25.02
C LYS A 147 9.47 13.84 24.71
N ASP A 148 8.72 14.72 25.37
CA ASP A 148 7.28 14.93 25.22
C ASP A 148 7.10 16.37 24.73
N GLN A 149 7.44 16.63 23.46
CA GLN A 149 7.37 17.95 22.84
C GLN A 149 5.93 18.34 22.51
N ASN A 150 5.05 17.36 22.34
CA ASN A 150 3.62 17.57 22.13
C ASN A 150 2.84 17.81 23.46
N ASP A 151 3.51 17.72 24.62
CA ASP A 151 2.99 17.94 25.98
C ASP A 151 1.75 17.08 26.33
N ASN A 152 1.65 15.87 25.76
CA ASN A 152 0.52 14.98 25.97
C ASN A 152 0.67 14.07 27.21
N GLY A 153 1.87 14.03 27.81
CA GLY A 153 2.21 13.22 28.98
C GLY A 153 2.77 11.84 28.67
N ILE A 154 3.01 11.52 27.40
CA ILE A 154 3.59 10.28 26.88
C ILE A 154 4.82 10.70 26.07
N PRO A 155 6.04 10.39 26.53
CA PRO A 155 7.24 10.73 25.78
C PRO A 155 7.44 9.80 24.59
N CYS A 156 8.01 10.34 23.51
CA CYS A 156 8.34 9.63 22.28
C CYS A 156 7.11 8.97 21.65
N ASP A 157 6.08 9.78 21.42
CA ASP A 157 4.88 9.33 20.73
C ASP A 157 4.38 10.33 19.66
N ILE A 158 3.45 9.83 18.86
CA ILE A 158 2.69 10.60 17.89
C ILE A 158 1.27 10.76 18.39
N LEU A 159 0.90 11.99 18.69
CA LEU A 159 -0.46 12.37 19.03
C LEU A 159 -1.22 12.77 17.75
N LEU A 160 -2.22 11.96 17.40
CA LEU A 160 -3.22 12.32 16.41
C LEU A 160 -4.40 13.01 17.09
N VAL A 161 -4.79 14.19 16.60
CA VAL A 161 -5.96 14.92 17.09
C VAL A 161 -6.96 15.14 15.96
N TYR A 162 -8.19 14.68 16.16
CA TYR A 162 -9.28 14.88 15.22
C TYR A 162 -10.06 16.14 15.56
N TYR A 163 -10.04 17.11 14.65
CA TYR A 163 -10.81 18.34 14.74
C TYR A 163 -12.02 18.29 13.83
N GLN A 164 -13.21 18.34 14.43
CA GLN A 164 -14.44 18.48 13.66
C GLN A 164 -14.61 19.94 13.19
N SER A 165 -14.34 20.21 11.92
CA SER A 165 -14.61 21.52 11.34
C SER A 165 -16.10 21.73 11.13
N VAL A 166 -16.64 22.76 11.78
CA VAL A 166 -18.04 23.19 11.63
C VAL A 166 -18.28 23.83 10.25
N LEU A 167 -17.22 24.30 9.58
CA LEU A 167 -17.31 25.03 8.30
C LEU A 167 -17.32 24.12 7.08
N THR A 168 -16.61 22.99 7.10
CA THR A 168 -16.46 22.07 5.96
C THR A 168 -17.36 20.84 6.02
N SER A 169 -18.21 20.70 7.05
CA SER A 169 -19.04 19.49 7.28
C SER A 169 -18.23 18.18 7.31
N GLY A 170 -16.93 18.27 7.60
CA GLY A 170 -15.99 17.18 7.74
C GLY A 170 -15.02 17.48 8.88
N GLY A 171 -14.30 16.50 9.37
CA GLY A 171 -13.19 16.72 10.30
C GLY A 171 -11.85 16.43 9.65
N ASP A 172 -10.81 16.98 10.27
CA ASP A 172 -9.43 16.91 9.83
C ASP A 172 -8.58 16.30 10.96
N TRP A 173 -7.49 15.64 10.58
CA TRP A 173 -6.52 15.10 11.53
C TRP A 173 -5.30 16.00 11.58
N GLU A 174 -4.90 16.40 12.77
CA GLU A 174 -3.62 17.03 13.03
C GLU A 174 -2.67 16.00 13.63
N VAL A 175 -1.44 15.97 13.12
CA VAL A 175 -0.36 15.11 13.62
C VAL A 175 0.54 15.97 14.49
N LEU A 176 0.66 15.63 15.75
CA LEU A 176 1.53 16.27 16.73
C LEU A 176 2.53 15.22 17.22
N ALA A 177 3.64 15.08 16.50
CA ALA A 177 4.68 14.12 16.82
C ALA A 177 5.74 14.73 17.76
N ASP A 178 6.26 13.90 18.67
CA ASP A 178 7.57 14.15 19.26
C ASP A 178 8.67 13.95 18.21
N ASN A 179 9.82 14.61 18.39
CA ASN A 179 10.98 14.47 17.49
C ASN A 179 11.75 13.18 17.80
N GLY A 180 12.12 12.44 16.77
CA GLY A 180 12.76 11.12 16.83
C GLY A 180 11.78 9.94 16.84
N VAL A 181 10.59 10.07 16.23
CA VAL A 181 9.53 9.04 16.33
C VAL A 181 8.82 8.81 15.00
N ASP A 182 8.74 7.55 14.57
CA ASP A 182 8.13 7.14 13.29
C ASP A 182 8.71 7.94 12.11
N GLU A 183 10.03 8.16 12.15
CA GLU A 183 10.82 8.92 11.19
C GLU A 183 11.11 8.03 9.95
N ASP A 184 11.15 8.67 8.79
CA ASP A 184 11.43 8.04 7.49
C ASP A 184 10.87 6.62 7.26
N PRO A 185 9.55 6.50 7.00
CA PRO A 185 8.93 5.19 6.83
C PRO A 185 9.27 4.54 5.49
N ASP A 186 9.43 3.20 5.45
CA ASP A 186 9.87 2.48 4.24
C ASP A 186 8.89 2.65 3.05
N GLU A 187 9.25 3.49 2.08
CA GLU A 187 8.41 3.74 0.91
C GLU A 187 8.27 2.53 -0.02
N ASN A 188 9.27 1.66 -0.04
CA ASN A 188 9.25 0.47 -0.88
C ASN A 188 8.28 -0.57 -0.30
N GLU A 189 8.24 -0.76 1.01
CA GLU A 189 7.22 -1.59 1.67
C GLU A 189 5.83 -1.03 1.42
N TYR A 190 5.62 0.27 1.64
CA TYR A 190 4.35 0.93 1.36
C TYR A 190 3.91 0.79 -0.10
N ALA A 191 4.81 1.04 -1.06
CA ALA A 191 4.51 0.93 -2.48
C ALA A 191 4.12 -0.51 -2.85
N GLN A 192 4.81 -1.50 -2.31
CA GLN A 192 4.51 -2.91 -2.51
C GLN A 192 3.13 -3.26 -1.94
N GLU A 193 2.82 -2.88 -0.70
CA GLU A 193 1.50 -3.12 -0.13
C GLU A 193 0.38 -2.45 -0.94
N ALA A 194 0.57 -1.20 -1.33
CA ALA A 194 -0.39 -0.44 -2.12
C ALA A 194 -0.66 -1.11 -3.48
N ILE A 195 0.39 -1.56 -4.17
CA ILE A 195 0.29 -2.30 -5.44
C ILE A 195 -0.43 -3.64 -5.23
N HIS A 196 -0.14 -4.37 -4.15
CA HIS A 196 -0.82 -5.63 -3.84
C HIS A 196 -2.33 -5.43 -3.64
N VAL A 197 -2.71 -4.47 -2.81
CA VAL A 197 -4.12 -4.15 -2.53
C VAL A 197 -4.83 -3.70 -3.80
N ALA A 198 -4.20 -2.83 -4.60
CA ALA A 198 -4.76 -2.39 -5.87
C ALA A 198 -4.97 -3.55 -6.84
N PHE A 199 -4.04 -4.50 -6.90
CA PHE A 199 -4.14 -5.70 -7.73
C PHE A 199 -5.29 -6.61 -7.29
N VAL A 200 -5.42 -6.90 -5.99
CA VAL A 200 -6.50 -7.74 -5.46
C VAL A 200 -7.87 -7.11 -5.73
N LEU A 201 -8.01 -5.80 -5.50
CA LEU A 201 -9.25 -5.06 -5.79
C LEU A 201 -9.60 -5.09 -7.29
N SER A 202 -8.58 -4.96 -8.14
CA SER A 202 -8.75 -4.97 -9.60
C SER A 202 -9.19 -6.35 -10.10
N ILE A 203 -8.56 -7.43 -9.65
CA ILE A 203 -8.97 -8.79 -10.02
C ILE A 203 -10.35 -9.12 -9.48
N GLY A 204 -10.68 -8.74 -8.24
CA GLY A 204 -12.00 -8.96 -7.67
C GLY A 204 -13.12 -8.34 -8.52
N LYS A 205 -12.95 -7.07 -8.94
CA LYS A 205 -13.90 -6.37 -9.81
C LYS A 205 -13.97 -6.98 -11.20
N LEU A 206 -12.82 -7.27 -11.82
CA LEU A 206 -12.78 -7.85 -13.17
C LEU A 206 -13.38 -9.26 -13.21
N GLY A 207 -13.07 -10.10 -12.21
CA GLY A 207 -13.64 -11.43 -12.08
C GLY A 207 -15.16 -11.42 -11.96
N PHE A 208 -15.71 -10.47 -11.18
CA PHE A 208 -17.16 -10.29 -11.07
C PHE A 208 -17.81 -9.88 -12.39
N VAL A 209 -17.21 -8.92 -13.12
CA VAL A 209 -17.72 -8.48 -14.43
C VAL A 209 -17.63 -9.60 -15.48
N LEU A 210 -16.54 -10.38 -15.48
CA LEU A 210 -16.37 -11.53 -16.37
C LEU A 210 -17.44 -12.60 -16.10
N LEU A 211 -17.70 -12.91 -14.83
CA LEU A 211 -18.75 -13.86 -14.45
C LEU A 211 -20.14 -13.36 -14.85
N LEU A 212 -20.47 -12.09 -14.61
CA LEU A 212 -21.73 -11.50 -15.08
C LEU A 212 -21.86 -11.60 -16.60
N GLY A 213 -20.81 -11.29 -17.36
CA GLY A 213 -20.81 -11.39 -18.83
C GLY A 213 -20.94 -12.81 -19.38
N ILE A 214 -20.64 -13.85 -18.59
CA ILE A 214 -20.87 -15.25 -18.96
C ILE A 214 -22.34 -15.67 -18.72
N PHE A 215 -22.97 -15.15 -17.66
CA PHE A 215 -24.31 -15.59 -17.24
C PHE A 215 -25.45 -14.65 -17.65
N LEU A 216 -25.17 -13.39 -18.00
CA LEU A 216 -26.12 -12.42 -18.51
C LEU A 216 -25.87 -12.20 -20.02
N PRO A 217 -26.80 -12.62 -20.90
CA PRO A 217 -26.69 -12.44 -22.35
C PRO A 217 -26.91 -10.99 -22.81
#